data_AF-A0A6P8XYN7-F1
#
_entry.id   AF-A0A6P8XYN7-F1
#
_cell.length_a   1.000
_cell.length_b   1.000
_cell.length_c   1.000
_cell.angle_alpha   90.00
_cell.angle_beta   90.00
_cell.angle_gamma   90.00
#
_symmetry.space_group_name_H-M   'P 1'
#
loop_
_entity.id
_entity.type
_entity.pdbx_description
1 polymer ?
#
loop_
_entity_poly.entity_id
_entity_poly.type
_entity_poly.pdbx_seq_one_letter_code
_entity_poly.pdbx_strand_id
1 'polypeptide(L)'
;MRYKFQMPQMWTLLLLLFGMVMGYEGNIERNNKLLTDELPRPLTPLEELPDNQNQSERNPRSRRPTLMDVALQQSVQQGLNAMAELYGRIQPQMLLNGQTLQHNHPAALLSRFNAPNTETEHREMAAYATIEAAKAFRQK
;
A
#
# COMPACT_ATOMS: atom_id res chain seq x y z
N MET A 1 15.52 -27.18 56.89
CA MET A 1 15.83 -26.59 55.58
C MET A 1 14.80 -25.50 55.30
N ARG A 2 15.20 -24.23 55.30
CA ARG A 2 14.29 -23.07 55.15
C ARG A 2 14.29 -22.59 53.71
N TYR A 3 13.21 -22.84 52.98
CA TYR A 3 12.98 -22.27 51.64
C TYR A 3 12.53 -20.82 51.79
N LYS A 4 13.40 -19.87 51.44
CA LYS A 4 13.03 -18.46 51.26
C LYS A 4 12.32 -18.33 49.91
N PHE A 5 11.00 -18.28 49.93
CA PHE A 5 10.17 -18.08 48.74
C PHE A 5 10.30 -16.60 48.30
N GLN A 6 11.05 -16.36 47.23
CA GLN A 6 11.28 -15.03 46.64
C GLN A 6 10.09 -14.68 45.72
N MET A 7 8.97 -14.29 46.33
CA MET A 7 7.70 -13.94 45.65
C MET A 7 7.63 -12.59 44.89
N PRO A 8 8.45 -11.54 45.11
CA PRO A 8 8.19 -10.24 44.48
C PRO A 8 8.60 -10.17 43.01
N GLN A 9 9.40 -11.12 42.51
CA GLN A 9 10.00 -11.03 41.17
C GLN A 9 9.11 -11.59 40.05
N MET A 10 8.14 -12.45 40.39
CA MET A 10 7.15 -12.95 39.42
C MET A 10 6.06 -11.91 39.12
N TRP A 11 5.72 -11.09 40.12
CA TRP A 11 4.69 -10.06 39.98
C TRP A 11 5.15 -8.89 39.12
N THR A 12 6.44 -8.53 39.20
CA THR A 12 7.03 -7.51 38.32
C THR A 12 7.08 -7.98 36.87
N LEU A 13 7.45 -9.24 36.62
CA LEU A 13 7.43 -9.82 35.27
C LEU A 13 6.01 -9.86 34.68
N LEU A 14 5.00 -10.20 35.49
CA LEU A 14 3.61 -10.22 35.06
C LEU A 14 3.07 -8.82 34.73
N LEU A 15 3.40 -7.81 35.54
CA LEU A 15 3.05 -6.41 35.27
C LEU A 15 3.76 -5.87 34.01
N LEU A 16 5.01 -6.28 33.77
CA LEU A 16 5.76 -5.87 32.58
C LEU A 16 5.17 -6.51 31.32
N LEU A 17 4.78 -7.79 31.38
CA LEU A 17 4.06 -8.47 30.30
C LEU A 17 2.70 -7.80 30.03
N PHE A 18 1.95 -7.46 31.08
CA PHE A 18 0.64 -6.82 30.95
C PHE A 18 0.75 -5.40 30.36
N GLY A 19 1.76 -4.63 30.77
CA GLY A 19 2.05 -3.31 30.18
C GLY A 19 2.47 -3.39 28.71
N MET A 20 3.17 -4.46 28.32
CA MET A 20 3.55 -4.69 26.92
C MET A 20 2.34 -5.09 26.06
N VAL A 21 1.39 -5.87 26.59
CA VAL A 21 0.14 -6.22 25.89
C VAL A 21 -0.78 -4.99 25.74
N MET A 22 -0.96 -4.18 26.79
CA MET A 22 -1.82 -2.99 26.74
C MET A 22 -1.20 -1.80 25.99
N GLY A 23 0.13 -1.71 25.92
CA GLY A 23 0.84 -0.65 25.20
C GLY A 23 0.81 -0.79 23.67
N TYR A 24 0.43 -1.95 23.15
CA TYR A 24 0.39 -2.21 21.71
C TYR A 24 -0.92 -1.75 21.03
N GLU A 25 -2.03 -1.60 21.77
CA GLU A 25 -3.30 -1.19 21.16
C GLU A 25 -3.34 0.30 20.79
N GLY A 26 -2.62 1.16 21.52
CA GLY A 26 -2.65 2.62 21.30
C GLY A 26 -1.85 3.14 20.10
N ASN A 27 -1.03 2.31 19.45
CA ASN A 27 -0.14 2.74 18.37
C ASN A 27 -0.55 2.24 16.97
N ILE A 28 -1.58 1.39 16.88
CA ILE A 28 -2.05 0.83 15.61
C ILE A 28 -3.04 1.77 14.91
N GLU A 29 -3.83 2.57 15.66
CA GLU A 29 -4.83 3.46 15.07
C GLU A 29 -4.26 4.66 14.30
N ARG A 30 -3.03 5.11 14.57
CA ARG A 30 -2.46 6.30 13.89
C ARG A 30 -1.98 6.02 12.47
N ASN A 31 -1.70 4.77 12.12
CA ASN A 31 -1.23 4.37 10.79
C ASN A 31 -2.34 3.78 9.90
N ASN A 32 -3.56 3.64 10.44
CA ASN A 32 -4.73 3.16 9.70
C ASN A 32 -5.56 4.30 9.10
N LYS A 33 -4.98 5.50 8.91
CA LYS A 33 -5.51 6.40 7.88
C LYS A 33 -5.32 5.65 6.57
N LEU A 34 -6.36 4.94 6.15
CA LEU A 34 -6.46 4.39 4.81
C LEU A 34 -5.96 5.49 3.89
N LEU A 35 -4.90 5.19 3.13
CA LEU A 35 -4.62 5.88 1.89
C LEU A 35 -5.75 5.56 0.91
N THR A 36 -6.98 5.93 1.26
CA THR A 36 -8.01 6.33 0.31
C THR A 36 -7.61 7.73 -0.12
N ASP A 37 -6.44 7.84 -0.75
CA ASP A 37 -6.22 8.92 -1.69
C ASP A 37 -7.20 8.61 -2.81
N GLU A 38 -8.39 9.19 -2.67
CA GLU A 38 -9.51 9.07 -3.58
C GLU A 38 -8.93 9.11 -4.99
N LEU A 39 -9.15 8.04 -5.78
CA LEU A 39 -8.65 8.03 -7.15
C LEU A 39 -9.07 9.35 -7.78
N PRO A 40 -8.15 10.10 -8.42
CA PRO A 40 -8.50 11.35 -9.04
C PRO A 40 -9.71 11.10 -9.92
N ARG A 41 -10.77 11.88 -9.69
CA ARG A 41 -12.02 11.71 -10.43
C ARG A 41 -11.67 11.59 -11.91
N PRO A 42 -12.31 10.66 -12.65
CA PRO A 42 -12.09 10.56 -14.08
C PRO A 42 -12.17 11.97 -14.66
N LEU A 43 -11.13 12.36 -15.40
CA LEU A 43 -11.01 13.70 -15.97
C LEU A 43 -12.36 14.03 -16.60
N THR A 44 -13.08 15.00 -16.04
CA THR A 44 -14.20 15.61 -16.73
C THR A 44 -13.68 16.00 -18.11
N PRO A 45 -14.43 15.75 -19.20
CA PRO A 45 -14.02 16.17 -20.53
C PRO A 45 -13.44 17.59 -20.44
N LEU A 46 -12.17 17.74 -20.81
CA LEU A 46 -11.38 18.93 -20.53
C LEU A 46 -12.20 20.17 -20.86
N GLU A 47 -12.45 21.01 -19.86
CA GLU A 47 -12.85 22.39 -20.10
C GLU A 47 -11.72 23.03 -20.91
N GLU A 48 -12.12 23.56 -22.07
CA GLU A 48 -11.27 23.92 -23.20
C GLU A 48 -10.20 24.94 -22.81
N LEU A 49 -8.93 24.52 -22.86
CA LEU A 49 -7.81 25.45 -23.01
C LEU A 49 -7.84 25.99 -24.45
N PRO A 50 -7.67 27.31 -24.66
CA PRO A 50 -7.85 27.89 -25.98
C PRO A 50 -6.70 27.55 -26.92
N ASP A 51 -7.10 27.22 -28.14
CA ASP A 51 -6.41 27.32 -29.42
C ASP A 51 -5.09 26.56 -29.63
N ASN A 52 -5.23 25.34 -30.20
CA ASN A 52 -4.51 25.00 -31.42
C ASN A 52 -5.29 24.00 -32.28
N GLN A 53 -6.12 24.58 -33.16
CA GLN A 53 -6.44 24.17 -34.54
C GLN A 53 -6.05 22.74 -34.96
N ASN A 54 -6.83 21.77 -34.52
CA ASN A 54 -7.28 20.64 -35.34
C ASN A 54 -8.61 20.17 -34.75
N GLN A 55 -9.57 21.08 -34.78
CA GLN A 55 -10.96 20.74 -34.59
C GLN A 55 -11.32 19.75 -35.70
N SER A 56 -11.37 18.47 -35.35
CA SER A 56 -12.31 17.56 -36.01
C SER A 56 -13.68 18.21 -35.84
N GLU A 57 -14.07 19.05 -36.80
CA GLU A 57 -15.42 19.60 -36.95
C GLU A 57 -16.38 18.42 -37.12
N ARG A 58 -16.74 17.78 -36.01
CA ARG A 58 -17.78 16.77 -35.99
C ARG A 58 -19.08 17.56 -36.10
N ASN A 59 -19.55 17.68 -37.33
CA ASN A 59 -20.82 18.32 -37.68
C ASN A 59 -21.90 17.98 -36.64
N PRO A 60 -22.54 18.98 -35.99
CA PRO A 60 -23.50 18.78 -34.90
C PRO A 60 -24.75 17.98 -35.29
N ARG A 61 -24.92 17.66 -36.58
CA ARG A 61 -25.95 16.73 -37.10
C ARG A 61 -25.64 15.24 -36.93
N SER A 62 -24.43 14.85 -36.55
CA SER A 62 -24.03 13.43 -36.41
C SER A 62 -23.81 13.00 -34.96
N ARG A 63 -24.79 13.24 -34.09
CA ARG A 63 -24.83 12.71 -32.71
C ARG A 63 -24.98 11.19 -32.62
N ARG A 64 -24.85 10.47 -33.74
CA ARG A 64 -24.96 9.02 -33.73
C ARG A 64 -23.61 8.45 -33.32
N PRO A 65 -23.57 7.61 -32.27
CA PRO A 65 -22.34 6.96 -31.88
C PRO A 65 -21.80 6.18 -33.07
N THR A 66 -20.53 6.36 -33.38
CA THR A 66 -19.90 5.56 -34.44
C THR A 66 -19.77 4.12 -33.95
N LEU A 67 -19.66 3.18 -34.88
CA LEU A 67 -19.39 1.78 -34.53
C LEU A 67 -18.13 1.65 -33.64
N MET A 68 -17.15 2.52 -33.87
CA MET A 68 -15.95 2.62 -33.04
C MET A 68 -16.28 3.07 -31.60
N ASP A 69 -17.10 4.11 -31.43
CA ASP A 69 -17.49 4.61 -30.11
C ASP A 69 -18.23 3.51 -29.31
N VAL A 70 -19.09 2.73 -29.97
CA VAL A 70 -19.79 1.59 -29.37
C VAL A 70 -18.82 0.47 -28.99
N ALA A 71 -17.89 0.11 -29.88
CA ALA A 71 -16.90 -0.92 -29.62
C ALA A 71 -15.97 -0.55 -28.45
N LEU A 72 -15.55 0.72 -28.37
CA LEU A 72 -14.78 1.24 -27.25
C LEU A 72 -15.56 1.20 -25.94
N GLN A 73 -16.83 1.62 -25.94
CA GLN A 73 -17.66 1.57 -24.73
C GLN A 73 -17.88 0.12 -24.25
N GLN A 74 -18.10 -0.81 -25.18
CA GLN A 74 -18.26 -2.22 -24.87
C GLN A 74 -16.98 -2.84 -24.32
N SER A 75 -15.81 -2.53 -24.90
CA SER A 75 -14.53 -3.06 -24.42
C SER A 75 -14.19 -2.53 -23.03
N VAL A 76 -14.45 -1.24 -22.75
CA VAL A 76 -14.29 -0.64 -21.42
C VAL A 76 -15.21 -1.34 -20.42
N GLN A 77 -16.50 -1.51 -20.75
CA GLN A 77 -17.44 -2.16 -19.84
C GLN A 77 -17.03 -3.60 -19.54
N GLN A 78 -16.60 -4.35 -20.55
CA GLN A 78 -16.13 -5.72 -20.39
C GLN A 78 -14.87 -5.78 -19.52
N GLY A 79 -13.92 -4.87 -19.73
CA GLY A 79 -12.71 -4.76 -18.92
C GLY A 79 -13.02 -4.44 -17.46
N LEU A 80 -13.92 -3.48 -17.19
CA LEU A 80 -14.33 -3.12 -15.84
C LEU A 80 -15.07 -4.27 -15.14
N ASN A 81 -15.96 -4.97 -15.85
CA ASN A 81 -16.65 -6.14 -15.31
C ASN A 81 -15.66 -7.26 -14.96
N ALA A 82 -14.69 -7.53 -15.83
CA ALA A 82 -13.65 -8.53 -15.58
C ALA A 82 -12.79 -8.14 -14.37
N MET A 83 -12.45 -6.85 -14.21
CA MET A 83 -11.71 -6.37 -13.03
C MET A 83 -12.54 -6.50 -11.75
N ALA A 84 -13.83 -6.14 -11.79
CA ALA A 84 -14.73 -6.29 -10.65
C ALA A 84 -14.83 -7.76 -10.21
N GLU A 85 -14.87 -8.70 -11.16
CA GLU A 85 -14.86 -10.14 -10.86
C GLU A 85 -13.51 -10.61 -10.29
N LEU A 86 -12.40 -10.19 -10.90
CA LEU A 86 -11.05 -10.55 -10.48
C LEU A 86 -10.79 -10.12 -9.04
N TYR A 87 -11.07 -8.87 -8.70
CA TYR A 87 -10.81 -8.34 -7.36
C TYR A 87 -11.91 -8.67 -6.36
N GLY A 88 -13.18 -8.72 -6.78
CA GLY A 88 -14.31 -8.97 -5.90
C GLY A 88 -14.48 -10.44 -5.51
N ARG A 89 -14.08 -11.37 -6.37
CA ARG A 89 -14.32 -12.81 -6.16
C ARG A 89 -13.07 -13.65 -6.30
N ILE A 90 -12.33 -13.51 -7.39
CA ILE A 90 -11.25 -14.44 -7.72
C ILE A 90 -10.05 -14.27 -6.78
N GLN A 91 -9.54 -13.05 -6.61
CA GLN A 91 -8.41 -12.77 -5.72
C GLN A 91 -8.67 -13.20 -4.27
N PRO A 92 -9.79 -12.85 -3.62
CA PRO A 92 -10.05 -13.32 -2.26
C PRO A 92 -10.18 -14.84 -2.18
N GLN A 93 -10.79 -15.50 -3.17
CA GLN A 93 -10.83 -16.97 -3.22
C GLN A 93 -9.44 -17.58 -3.39
N MET A 94 -8.58 -17.01 -4.24
CA MET A 94 -7.20 -17.46 -4.41
C MET A 94 -6.41 -17.34 -3.10
N LEU A 95 -6.57 -16.24 -2.37
CA LEU A 95 -5.94 -16.05 -1.05
C LEU A 95 -6.46 -17.07 -0.02
N LEU A 96 -7.78 -17.29 0.05
CA LEU A 96 -8.39 -18.30 0.93
C LEU A 96 -7.90 -19.71 0.61
N ASN A 97 -7.70 -20.00 -0.67
CA ASN A 97 -7.17 -21.27 -1.17
C ASN A 97 -5.64 -21.39 -1.04
N GLY A 98 -4.97 -20.39 -0.46
CA GLY A 98 -3.51 -20.40 -0.29
C GLY A 98 -2.73 -20.32 -1.61
N GLN A 99 -3.38 -19.94 -2.71
CA GLN A 99 -2.75 -19.73 -4.01
C GLN A 99 -1.97 -18.41 -3.99
N THR A 100 -0.84 -18.42 -3.29
CA THR A 100 0.14 -17.34 -3.31
C THR A 100 1.16 -17.60 -4.41
N LEU A 101 1.72 -16.53 -4.95
CA LEU A 101 2.74 -16.63 -5.98
C LEU A 101 3.97 -17.34 -5.38
N GLN A 102 4.39 -18.43 -6.02
CA GLN A 102 5.58 -19.19 -5.61
C GLN A 102 6.79 -18.26 -5.52
N HIS A 103 7.67 -18.51 -4.54
CA HIS A 103 8.82 -17.63 -4.28
C HIS A 103 9.81 -17.57 -5.44
N ASN A 104 9.78 -18.58 -6.31
CA ASN A 104 10.63 -18.68 -7.50
C ASN A 104 10.02 -18.00 -8.73
N HIS A 105 8.79 -17.47 -8.62
CA HIS A 105 8.14 -16.78 -9.73
C HIS A 105 8.79 -15.41 -9.94
N PRO A 106 9.08 -14.99 -11.18
CA PRO A 106 9.77 -13.72 -11.45
C PRO A 106 9.07 -12.50 -10.84
N ALA A 107 7.74 -12.47 -10.88
CA ALA A 107 6.96 -11.40 -10.24
C ALA A 107 7.08 -11.38 -8.69
N ALA A 108 7.25 -12.54 -8.05
CA ALA A 108 7.50 -12.61 -6.61
C ALA A 108 8.89 -12.09 -6.26
N LEU A 109 9.90 -12.41 -7.10
CA LEU A 109 11.26 -11.88 -6.96
C LEU A 109 11.28 -10.35 -7.10
N LEU A 110 10.62 -9.80 -8.14
CA LEU A 110 10.51 -8.35 -8.34
C LEU A 110 9.83 -7.65 -7.17
N SER A 111 8.75 -8.23 -6.62
CA SER A 111 8.07 -7.66 -5.45
C SER A 111 9.00 -7.54 -4.23
N ARG A 112 9.90 -8.52 -4.02
CA ARG A 112 10.87 -8.49 -2.91
C ARG A 112 11.93 -7.39 -3.05
N PHE A 113 12.23 -6.93 -4.27
CA PHE A 113 13.15 -5.80 -4.46
C PHE A 113 12.56 -4.47 -3.99
N ASN A 114 11.23 -4.33 -4.01
CA ASN A 114 10.55 -3.10 -3.58
C ASN A 114 10.15 -3.13 -2.10
N ALA A 115 10.30 -4.27 -1.43
CA ALA A 115 9.99 -4.39 -0.01
C ALA A 115 11.20 -3.95 0.84
N PRO A 116 11.00 -3.08 1.85
CA PRO A 116 12.06 -2.76 2.79
C PRO A 116 12.53 -4.05 3.47
N ASN A 117 13.81 -4.35 3.35
CA ASN A 117 14.46 -5.49 3.95
C ASN A 117 15.03 -5.10 5.31
N THR A 118 15.04 -6.03 6.28
CA THR A 118 15.60 -5.79 7.62
C THR A 118 17.06 -5.28 7.58
N GLU A 119 17.76 -5.63 6.52
CA GLU A 119 19.12 -5.19 6.21
C GLU A 119 19.21 -3.70 5.83
N THR A 120 18.19 -3.12 5.16
CA THR A 120 18.17 -1.68 4.86
C THR A 120 17.91 -0.86 6.13
N GLU A 121 16.99 -1.28 6.99
CA GLU A 121 16.73 -0.59 8.27
C GLU A 121 17.98 -0.53 9.16
N HIS A 122 18.73 -1.63 9.26
CA HIS A 122 19.96 -1.66 10.05
C HIS A 122 21.05 -0.76 9.46
N ARG A 123 21.17 -0.71 8.13
CA ARG A 123 22.14 0.16 7.44
C ARG A 123 21.78 1.63 7.57
N GLU A 124 20.49 1.97 7.51
CA GLU A 124 19.99 3.32 7.75
C GLU A 124 20.30 3.76 9.18
N MET A 125 20.01 2.91 10.17
CA MET A 125 20.27 3.21 11.58
C MET A 125 21.76 3.40 11.88
N ALA A 126 22.63 2.58 11.27
CA ALA A 126 24.07 2.75 11.36
C ALA A 126 24.56 4.03 10.66
N ALA A 127 24.01 4.37 9.49
CA ALA A 127 24.30 5.62 8.79
C ALA A 127 23.90 6.84 9.63
N TYR A 128 22.71 6.83 10.23
CA TYR A 128 22.27 7.91 11.12
C TYR A 128 23.15 8.03 12.37
N ALA A 129 23.49 6.90 13.01
CA ALA A 129 24.35 6.90 14.18
C ALA A 129 25.74 7.46 13.87
N THR A 130 26.32 7.10 12.72
CA THR A 130 27.63 7.60 12.29
C THR A 130 27.61 9.08 11.94
N ILE A 131 26.56 9.57 11.27
CA ILE A 131 26.39 11.00 10.97
C ILE A 131 26.27 11.81 12.27
N GLU A 132 25.46 11.37 13.22
CA GLU A 132 25.31 12.04 14.52
C GLU A 132 26.60 11.98 15.35
N ALA A 133 27.30 10.84 15.37
CA ALA A 133 28.61 10.75 16.03
C ALA A 133 29.63 11.71 15.40
N ALA A 134 29.74 11.76 14.07
CA ALA A 134 30.62 12.68 13.37
C ALA A 134 30.27 14.15 13.63
N LYS A 135 28.98 14.48 13.70
CA LYS A 135 28.48 15.81 14.06
C LYS A 135 28.85 16.20 15.49
N ALA A 136 28.77 15.27 16.44
CA ALA A 136 29.18 15.47 17.82
C ALA A 136 30.70 15.70 17.96
N PHE A 137 31.53 15.02 17.16
CA PHE A 137 32.98 15.25 17.15
C PHE A 137 33.38 16.60 16.57
N ARG A 138 32.58 17.16 15.64
CA ARG A 138 32.87 18.45 14.99
C ARG A 138 32.54 19.68 15.85
N GLN A 139 31.76 19.52 16.93
CA GLN A 139 31.38 20.60 17.85
C GLN A 139 32.27 20.68 19.12
N LYS A 140 33.29 19.83 19.25
CA LYS A 140 34.38 19.96 20.23
C LYS A 140 35.57 20.69 19.60
#